data_AF-U5S0M5-F1
#
_entry.id   AF-U5S0M5-F1
#
_cell.length_a   1.000
_cell.length_b   1.000
_cell.length_c   1.000
_cell.angle_alpha   90.00
_cell.angle_beta   90.00
_cell.angle_gamma   90.00
#
_symmetry.space_group_name_H-M   'P 1'
#
loop_
_entity.id
_entity.type
_entity.pdbx_description
1 polymer ?
#
loop_
_entity_poly.entity_id
_entity_poly.type
_entity_poly.pdbx_seq_one_letter_code
_entity_poly.pdbx_strand_id
1 'polypeptide(L)'
;MVFFGVADIATAEIDDHHQKLIGLTGDNMNTSYYDKQAPTTVTKPMVFSNQPKFSWDEKTGISYLPNVPLFSVTYQVPQDSELNRCRPTTLGGVAQTRYRLREVPRACTQAFITGLGYESMHDEPYRWNPS
;
A
#
# COMPACT_ATOMS: atom_id res chain seq x y z
N MET A 1 1.03 10.09 -13.18
CA MET A 1 -0.15 9.37 -12.68
C MET A 1 -1.41 9.62 -13.52
N VAL A 2 -1.86 10.86 -13.71
CA VAL A 2 -3.03 11.17 -14.58
C VAL A 2 -2.88 10.57 -15.98
N PHE A 3 -1.68 10.68 -16.58
CA PHE A 3 -1.36 10.05 -17.88
C PHE A 3 -1.63 8.54 -17.92
N PHE A 4 -1.59 7.85 -16.77
CA PHE A 4 -1.83 6.41 -16.64
C PHE A 4 -3.28 6.07 -16.25
N GLY A 5 -4.21 7.03 -16.31
CA GLY A 5 -5.64 6.79 -16.09
C GLY A 5 -6.11 6.95 -14.64
N VAL A 6 -5.33 7.61 -13.79
CA VAL A 6 -5.75 8.00 -12.44
C VAL A 6 -6.70 9.20 -12.52
N ALA A 7 -7.83 9.14 -11.80
CA ALA A 7 -8.82 10.20 -11.78
C ALA A 7 -8.45 11.36 -10.85
N ASP A 8 -7.80 11.06 -9.71
CA ASP A 8 -7.38 12.06 -8.73
C ASP A 8 -6.11 11.62 -8.00
N ILE A 9 -5.31 12.59 -7.54
CA ILE A 9 -4.01 12.39 -6.87
C ILE A 9 -3.93 13.31 -5.66
N ALA A 10 -3.52 12.76 -4.52
CA ALA A 10 -3.21 13.51 -3.32
C ALA A 10 -1.83 13.11 -2.78
N THR A 11 -1.16 14.07 -2.14
CA THR A 11 0.10 13.83 -1.45
C THR A 11 0.04 14.42 -0.05
N ALA A 12 0.59 13.70 0.93
CA ALA A 12 0.69 14.20 2.30
C ALA A 12 2.01 13.74 2.94
N GLU A 13 2.61 14.61 3.75
CA GLU A 13 3.74 14.24 4.60
C GLU A 13 3.30 13.22 5.66
N ILE A 14 4.17 12.25 5.94
CA ILE A 14 3.96 11.23 6.97
C ILE A 14 4.64 11.72 8.25
N ASP A 15 3.89 12.48 9.03
CA ASP A 15 4.31 12.95 10.36
C ASP A 15 4.06 11.91 11.48
N ASP A 16 4.43 12.24 12.72
CA ASP A 16 4.23 11.39 13.91
C ASP A 16 2.79 10.93 14.12
N HIS A 17 1.80 11.68 13.62
CA HIS A 17 0.40 11.26 13.67
C HIS A 17 0.13 10.16 12.64
N HIS A 18 0.54 10.38 11.39
CA HIS A 18 0.36 9.41 10.30
C HIS A 18 1.14 8.11 10.55
N GLN A 19 2.33 8.18 11.15
CA GLN A 19 3.13 7.02 11.52
C GLN A 19 2.39 6.05 12.46
N LYS A 20 1.46 6.55 13.28
CA LYS A 20 0.61 5.73 14.16
C LYS A 20 -0.51 5.01 13.40
N LEU A 21 -0.87 5.49 12.20
CA LEU A 21 -1.95 4.98 11.37
C LEU A 21 -1.46 4.05 10.26
N ILE A 22 -0.19 4.18 9.87
CA ILE A 22 0.46 3.21 8.98
C ILE A 22 0.32 1.84 9.63
N GLY A 23 -0.21 0.86 8.89
CA GLY A 23 -0.43 -0.49 9.38
C GLY A 23 0.88 -1.16 9.79
N LEU A 24 1.33 -0.90 11.02
CA LEU A 24 2.57 -1.43 11.59
C LEU A 24 2.52 -2.94 11.79
N THR A 25 1.44 -3.62 11.38
CA THR A 25 1.23 -5.06 11.51
C THR A 25 1.52 -5.82 10.22
N GLY A 26 1.77 -5.13 9.10
CA GLY A 26 2.23 -5.70 7.81
C GLY A 26 1.32 -6.75 7.15
N ASP A 27 0.22 -7.15 7.80
CA ASP A 27 -0.70 -8.19 7.36
C ASP A 27 -2.16 -7.83 7.63
N ASN A 28 -3.03 -8.29 6.74
CA ASN A 28 -4.45 -8.41 7.01
C ASN A 28 -4.66 -9.47 8.09
N MET A 29 -4.91 -9.04 9.32
CA MET A 29 -5.25 -9.94 10.43
C MET A 29 -6.50 -10.74 10.08
N ASN A 30 -6.50 -12.04 10.40
CA ASN A 30 -7.71 -12.84 10.37
C ASN A 30 -8.77 -12.18 11.26
N THR A 31 -10.03 -12.21 10.85
CA THR A 31 -11.17 -11.65 11.61
C THR A 31 -11.26 -12.21 13.03
N SER A 32 -10.69 -13.40 13.27
CA SER A 32 -10.55 -14.01 14.60
C SER A 32 -9.66 -13.22 15.58
N TYR A 33 -8.94 -12.18 15.13
CA TYR A 33 -8.10 -11.29 15.95
C TYR A 33 -8.64 -9.85 15.98
N TYR A 34 -9.87 -9.57 15.57
CA TYR A 34 -10.40 -8.20 15.62
C TYR A 34 -10.70 -7.71 17.04
N ASP A 35 -10.86 -8.64 17.99
CA ASP A 35 -11.16 -8.37 19.40
C ASP A 35 -9.94 -8.50 20.34
N LYS A 36 -8.76 -8.83 19.80
CA LYS A 36 -7.52 -9.05 20.58
C LYS A 36 -6.27 -8.71 19.78
N GLN A 37 -5.19 -8.36 20.47
CA GLN A 37 -3.91 -8.11 19.80
C GLN A 37 -3.42 -9.39 19.11
N ALA A 38 -3.25 -9.33 17.78
CA ALA A 38 -2.66 -10.45 17.05
C ALA A 38 -1.20 -10.66 17.46
N PRO A 39 -0.74 -11.91 17.58
CA PRO A 39 0.67 -12.17 17.88
C PRO A 39 1.55 -11.73 16.70
N THR A 40 2.80 -11.40 16.98
CA THR A 40 3.81 -10.99 15.99
C THR A 40 4.20 -12.09 15.00
N THR A 41 3.82 -13.33 15.28
CA THR A 41 3.90 -14.46 14.33
C THR A 41 2.84 -14.39 13.23
N VAL A 42 1.74 -13.66 13.46
CA VAL A 42 0.62 -13.48 12.53
C VAL A 42 0.68 -12.10 11.87
N THR A 43 1.11 -11.09 12.61
CA THR A 43 1.32 -9.72 12.12
C THR A 43 2.80 -9.41 12.10
N LYS A 44 3.39 -9.36 10.92
CA LYS A 44 4.81 -9.04 10.75
C LYS A 44 4.98 -7.52 10.78
N PRO A 45 5.56 -6.95 11.84
CA PRO A 45 5.46 -5.53 12.00
C PRO A 45 6.33 -4.75 11.02
N MET A 46 5.90 -3.53 10.69
CA MET A 46 6.77 -2.53 10.08
C MET A 46 7.32 -1.64 11.18
N VAL A 47 8.63 -1.32 11.13
CA VAL A 47 9.31 -0.58 12.19
C VAL A 47 10.05 0.61 11.59
N PHE A 48 9.81 1.81 12.12
CA PHE A 48 10.67 2.96 11.82
C PHE A 48 12.03 2.78 12.48
N SER A 49 13.08 2.93 11.69
CA SER A 49 14.46 2.70 12.12
C SER A 49 15.36 3.84 11.66
N ASN A 50 16.52 3.98 12.30
CA ASN A 50 17.54 4.97 11.90
C ASN A 50 18.33 4.54 10.66
N GLN A 51 17.84 3.56 9.89
CA GLN A 51 18.44 3.20 8.62
C GLN A 51 18.10 4.24 7.55
N PRO A 52 19.02 4.54 6.62
CA PRO A 52 18.80 5.58 5.61
C PRO A 52 17.87 5.14 4.46
N LYS A 53 17.53 3.84 4.40
CA LYS A 53 16.75 3.23 3.32
C LYS A 53 15.78 2.20 3.87
N PHE A 54 14.78 1.86 3.07
CA PHE A 54 13.93 0.70 3.33
C PHE A 54 14.76 -0.59 3.33
N SER A 55 14.44 -1.52 4.23
CA SER A 55 15.02 -2.85 4.22
C SER A 55 14.05 -3.92 4.72
N TRP A 56 14.27 -5.16 4.28
CA TRP A 56 13.53 -6.34 4.71
C TRP A 56 14.49 -7.33 5.37
N ASP A 57 14.17 -7.75 6.60
CA ASP A 57 14.89 -8.83 7.26
C ASP A 57 14.18 -10.16 7.00
N GLU A 58 14.77 -11.00 6.14
CA GLU A 58 14.23 -12.31 5.80
C GLU A 58 14.11 -13.26 7.00
N LYS A 59 14.96 -13.11 8.02
CA LYS A 59 14.99 -14.01 9.18
C LYS A 59 13.85 -13.72 10.15
N THR A 60 13.62 -12.44 10.44
CA THR A 60 12.56 -12.00 11.35
C THR A 60 11.25 -11.72 10.63
N GLY A 61 11.31 -11.48 9.32
CA GLY A 61 10.19 -11.04 8.52
C GLY A 61 9.72 -9.63 8.86
N ILE A 62 10.63 -8.74 9.27
CA ILE A 62 10.30 -7.35 9.63
C ILE A 62 10.72 -6.43 8.49
N SER A 63 9.83 -5.50 8.13
CA SER A 63 10.13 -4.39 7.23
C SER A 63 10.59 -3.18 8.04
N TYR A 64 11.76 -2.63 7.72
CA TYR A 64 12.28 -1.42 8.34
C TYR A 64 12.08 -0.23 7.41
N LEU A 65 11.39 0.79 7.91
CA LEU A 65 11.20 2.08 7.25
C LEU A 65 12.24 3.08 7.75
N PRO A 66 12.77 3.95 6.89
CA PRO A 66 13.70 4.99 7.33
C PRO A 66 12.94 6.07 8.11
N ASN A 67 13.49 6.49 9.25
CA ASN A 67 12.95 7.60 10.05
C ASN A 67 13.46 8.96 9.51
N VAL A 68 13.12 9.23 8.26
CA VAL A 68 13.41 10.48 7.53
C VAL A 68 12.08 11.11 7.08
N PRO A 69 12.05 12.36 6.58
CA PRO A 69 10.82 12.90 6.01
C PRO A 69 10.26 11.99 4.91
N LEU A 70 9.05 11.48 5.12
CA LEU A 70 8.37 10.56 4.23
C LEU A 70 7.11 11.22 3.66
N PHE A 71 6.74 10.83 2.44
CA PHE A 71 5.55 11.33 1.77
C PHE A 71 4.70 10.15 1.29
N SER A 72 3.39 10.26 1.52
CA SER A 72 2.39 9.40 0.91
C SER A 72 1.94 9.98 -0.43
N VAL A 73 1.78 9.12 -1.42
CA VAL A 73 1.16 9.45 -2.70
C VAL A 73 -0.06 8.55 -2.84
N THR A 74 -1.25 9.14 -2.78
CA THR A 74 -2.53 8.44 -2.89
C THR A 74 -3.16 8.78 -4.22
N TYR A 75 -3.82 7.81 -4.84
CA TYR A 75 -4.44 7.98 -6.14
C TYR A 75 -5.76 7.23 -6.25
N GLN A 76 -6.67 7.77 -7.05
CA GLN A 76 -8.01 7.20 -7.24
C GLN A 76 -8.16 6.56 -8.62
N VAL A 77 -8.60 5.30 -8.62
CA VAL A 77 -9.10 4.60 -9.81
C VAL A 77 -10.59 4.32 -9.61
N PRO A 78 -11.49 5.02 -10.33
CA PRO A 78 -12.92 4.87 -10.15
C PRO A 78 -13.39 3.49 -10.61
N GLN A 79 -14.47 3.01 -9.99
CA GLN A 79 -15.20 1.85 -10.50
C GLN A 79 -16.28 2.31 -11.46
N ASP A 80 -16.61 1.48 -12.44
CA ASP A 80 -17.77 1.70 -13.28
C ASP A 80 -19.07 1.62 -12.44
N SER A 81 -19.88 2.67 -12.51
CA SER A 81 -21.10 2.80 -11.71
C SER A 81 -22.18 1.81 -12.13
N GLU A 82 -22.30 1.51 -13.42
CA GLU A 82 -23.32 0.59 -13.93
C GLU A 82 -23.00 -0.84 -13.53
N LEU A 83 -21.73 -1.25 -13.68
CA LEU A 83 -21.27 -2.54 -13.19
C LEU A 83 -21.50 -2.65 -11.68
N ASN A 84 -21.14 -1.64 -10.90
CA ASN A 84 -21.36 -1.69 -9.45
C ASN A 84 -22.85 -1.83 -9.06
N ARG A 85 -23.79 -1.23 -9.81
CA ARG A 85 -25.24 -1.40 -9.58
C ARG A 85 -25.72 -2.83 -9.85
N CYS A 86 -25.01 -3.59 -10.67
CA CYS A 86 -25.33 -4.99 -10.93
C CYS A 86 -24.91 -5.94 -9.78
N ARG A 87 -24.31 -5.46 -8.69
CA ARG A 87 -23.95 -6.35 -7.56
C ARG A 87 -25.20 -6.92 -6.88
N PRO A 88 -25.17 -8.19 -6.42
CA PRO A 88 -24.00 -9.07 -6.31
C PRO A 88 -23.77 -10.02 -7.51
N THR A 89 -24.27 -9.71 -8.71
CA THR A 89 -24.11 -10.59 -9.89
C THR A 89 -22.66 -10.72 -10.36
N THR A 90 -22.39 -11.70 -11.22
CA THR A 90 -21.09 -11.87 -11.91
C THR A 90 -20.67 -10.61 -12.65
N LEU A 91 -21.61 -9.93 -13.31
CA LEU A 91 -21.34 -8.65 -13.99
C LEU A 91 -20.99 -7.54 -12.98
N GLY A 92 -21.63 -7.53 -11.80
CA GLY A 92 -21.23 -6.60 -10.75
C GLY A 92 -19.86 -6.90 -10.14
N GLY A 93 -19.43 -8.16 -10.15
CA GLY A 93 -18.09 -8.57 -9.74
C GLY A 93 -16.98 -7.98 -10.61
N VAL A 94 -17.21 -7.76 -11.90
CA VAL A 94 -16.18 -7.24 -12.82
C VAL A 94 -15.85 -5.75 -12.61
N ALA A 95 -16.62 -5.02 -11.80
CA ALA A 95 -16.23 -3.68 -11.33
C ALA A 95 -14.90 -3.67 -10.55
N GLN A 96 -14.44 -4.84 -10.08
CA GLN A 96 -13.11 -5.01 -9.44
C GLN A 96 -11.93 -4.99 -10.43
N THR A 97 -12.17 -4.95 -11.75
CA THR A 97 -11.11 -4.80 -12.75
C THR A 97 -10.22 -3.56 -12.53
N ARG A 98 -10.68 -2.57 -11.75
CA ARG A 98 -9.85 -1.47 -11.24
C ARG A 98 -8.53 -1.92 -10.59
N TYR A 99 -8.48 -3.09 -9.95
CA TYR A 99 -7.24 -3.61 -9.36
C TYR A 99 -6.18 -3.89 -10.41
N ARG A 100 -6.57 -4.30 -11.62
CA ARG A 100 -5.66 -4.42 -12.75
C ARG A 100 -5.23 -3.05 -13.26
N LEU A 101 -6.16 -2.09 -13.29
CA LEU A 101 -5.90 -0.73 -13.74
C LEU A 101 -4.94 0.03 -12.81
N ARG A 102 -4.86 -0.33 -11.52
CA ARG A 102 -3.92 0.29 -10.57
C ARG A 102 -2.45 -0.08 -10.83
N GLU A 103 -2.18 -1.24 -11.44
CA GLU A 103 -0.82 -1.80 -11.55
C GLU A 103 0.12 -0.90 -12.38
N VAL A 104 -0.41 -0.29 -13.45
CA VAL A 104 0.37 0.57 -14.35
C VAL A 104 0.69 1.93 -13.69
N PRO A 105 -0.29 2.70 -13.17
CA PRO A 105 -0.01 3.90 -12.40
C PRO A 105 1.01 3.69 -11.28
N ARG A 106 0.88 2.59 -10.51
CA ARG A 106 1.82 2.27 -9.43
C ARG A 106 3.23 2.08 -9.96
N ALA A 107 3.44 1.09 -10.84
CA ALA A 107 4.77 0.73 -11.32
C ALA A 107 5.48 1.91 -12.02
N CYS A 108 4.75 2.66 -12.86
CA CYS A 108 5.31 3.81 -13.55
C CYS A 108 5.64 4.97 -12.59
N THR A 109 4.85 5.17 -11.54
CA THR A 109 5.13 6.21 -10.53
C THR A 109 6.37 5.84 -9.71
N GLN A 110 6.51 4.57 -9.32
CA GLN A 110 7.70 4.08 -8.63
C GLN A 110 8.95 4.25 -9.49
N ALA A 111 8.90 3.81 -10.76
CA ALA A 111 10.02 3.98 -11.68
C ALA A 111 10.40 5.45 -11.89
N PHE A 112 9.41 6.35 -11.93
CA PHE A 112 9.64 7.79 -11.99
C PHE A 112 10.34 8.31 -10.73
N ILE A 113 9.86 7.94 -9.53
CA ILE A 113 10.47 8.32 -8.25
C ILE A 113 11.92 7.81 -8.15
N THR A 114 12.16 6.55 -8.53
CA THR A 114 13.50 5.96 -8.61
C THR A 114 14.38 6.69 -9.63
N GLY A 115 13.83 7.07 -10.78
CA GLY A 115 14.53 7.86 -11.79
C GLY A 115 14.94 9.27 -11.31
N LEU A 116 14.21 9.83 -10.34
CA LEU A 116 14.58 11.08 -9.66
C LEU A 116 15.63 10.88 -8.55
N GLY A 117 16.03 9.64 -8.26
CA GLY A 117 17.00 9.31 -7.21
C GLY A 117 16.40 9.10 -5.81
N TYR A 118 15.07 9.03 -5.71
CA TYR A 118 14.36 8.76 -4.46
C TYR A 118 13.94 7.28 -4.36
N GLU A 119 13.69 6.82 -3.14
CA GLU A 119 13.15 5.49 -2.87
C GLU A 119 11.62 5.57 -2.74
N SER A 120 10.91 4.56 -3.28
CA SER A 120 9.47 4.42 -3.11
C SER A 120 9.14 3.00 -2.68
N MET A 121 8.36 2.86 -1.60
CA MET A 121 7.80 1.57 -1.20
C MET A 121 6.66 1.14 -2.14
N HIS A 122 6.43 -0.16 -2.27
CA HIS A 122 5.23 -0.67 -2.95
C HIS A 122 3.95 -0.39 -2.14
N ASP A 123 2.82 -0.22 -2.84
CA ASP A 123 1.48 -0.11 -2.24
C ASP A 123 1.21 -1.35 -1.38
N GLU A 124 1.12 -1.13 -0.07
CA GLU A 124 0.78 -2.10 0.99
C GLU A 124 1.65 -3.38 0.97
N PRO A 125 2.14 -3.89 2.11
CA PRO A 125 2.61 -5.26 2.19
C PRO A 125 1.44 -6.26 2.04
N TYR A 126 0.81 -6.30 0.87
CA TYR A 126 0.11 -7.49 0.43
C TYR A 126 1.22 -8.51 0.14
N ARG A 127 1.40 -9.48 1.05
CA ARG A 127 2.39 -10.58 1.02
C ARG A 127 2.60 -11.32 -0.32
N TRP A 128 1.83 -11.03 -1.36
CA TRP A 128 1.96 -11.67 -2.66
C TRP A 128 3.10 -11.11 -3.53
N ASN A 129 3.48 -9.83 -3.41
CA ASN A 129 4.53 -9.27 -4.28
C ASN A 129 5.62 -8.60 -3.44
N PRO A 130 6.80 -9.22 -3.29
CA PRO A 130 7.96 -8.56 -2.70
C PRO A 130 8.25 -7.25 -3.47
N SER A 131 8.41 -6.16 -2.73
CA SER A 131 9.01 -4.91 -3.21
C SER A 131 10.48 -5.08 -3.52
#